data_AF-J6UG28-F1
#
_entry.id   AF-J6UG28-F1
#
_cell.length_a   1.000
_cell.length_b   1.000
_cell.length_c   1.000
_cell.angle_alpha   90.00
_cell.angle_beta   90.00
_cell.angle_gamma   90.00
#
_symmetry.space_group_name_H-M   'P 1'
#
loop_
_entity.id
_entity.type
_entity.pdbx_description
1 polymer ?
#
loop_
_entity_poly.entity_id
_entity_poly.type
_entity_poly.pdbx_seq_one_letter_code
_entity_poly.pdbx_strand_id
1 'polypeptide(L)'
;MNLEYHPLANLFPLIEGDDFADLVADVAAHGIQQPIDLYQGKILDGRNRYRAARAAEVEIGPQHVRYFREELFGDPLAYVISQNLQRRHLDDRQRASIAGKIANMTRGRPAGPEPENPPIGGFSAAQAAAKLNVSERQVERARVVHDQGVPELCEALDRGEIPVSAAERLARKDVGEQRAELAQLLPRGARAVMAARIEPDDSLDFFPTPPWATRALMEVVLPHLGVRQVRQVWEPACGEGHIAEVLREYVPDVVATDIRDYGYRSTGVADFLADIVPGADDGWIVTNPPFGSRTIPFVLRALDFVPRGGVAMFLRSQWAVEGIERWERVFRDRCPTLCAYFVERVPLCKGRWDPDGSTATAYCWLVWVAGGSPLPPLWIPPGQCATRTRPDDAEHFTRHPVARRSISLDGPVDLTTGEIIEPEGERGGAVSAGGSAGADGGARQATAAGVMPAGEAPSAGPEAVVRGATVSGLLDRSATDDGLDIPDFLRRSVSSEPVGGGR
;
A
#
# COMPACT_ATOMS: atom_id res chain seq x y z
N MET A 1 -8.81 -34.95 -28.01
CA MET A 1 -7.53 -34.51 -28.62
C MET A 1 -6.43 -34.58 -27.55
N ASN A 2 -5.22 -35.05 -27.89
CA ASN A 2 -4.06 -35.00 -26.99
C ASN A 2 -3.12 -33.87 -27.46
N LEU A 3 -2.72 -32.98 -26.56
CA LEU A 3 -1.99 -31.75 -26.89
C LEU A 3 -0.72 -31.64 -26.04
N GLU A 4 0.42 -31.43 -26.70
CA GLU A 4 1.71 -31.18 -26.06
C GLU A 4 1.83 -29.73 -25.58
N TYR A 5 2.74 -29.45 -24.63
CA TYR A 5 3.04 -28.08 -24.20
C TYR A 5 4.14 -27.45 -25.06
N HIS A 6 3.94 -26.20 -25.46
CA HIS A 6 4.98 -25.43 -26.13
C HIS A 6 6.07 -25.02 -25.12
N PRO A 7 7.38 -25.03 -25.46
CA PRO A 7 8.44 -24.68 -24.51
C PRO A 7 8.27 -23.31 -23.84
N LEU A 8 7.79 -22.30 -24.58
CA LEU A 8 7.51 -20.96 -24.03
C LEU A 8 6.42 -20.97 -22.96
N ALA A 9 5.44 -21.88 -23.04
CA ALA A 9 4.39 -21.97 -22.04
C ALA A 9 4.96 -22.36 -20.67
N ASN A 10 6.05 -23.16 -20.64
CA ASN A 10 6.72 -23.62 -19.43
C ASN A 10 7.53 -22.54 -18.68
N LEU A 11 7.57 -21.30 -19.19
CA LEU A 11 8.08 -20.15 -18.43
C LEU A 11 7.30 -19.92 -17.14
N PHE A 12 5.99 -20.19 -17.16
CA PHE A 12 5.10 -20.04 -16.02
C PHE A 12 4.87 -21.40 -15.34
N PRO A 13 4.84 -21.49 -14.01
CA PRO A 13 4.51 -22.73 -13.32
C PRO A 13 3.06 -23.17 -13.61
N LEU A 14 2.78 -24.45 -13.34
CA LEU A 14 1.41 -24.97 -13.31
C LEU A 14 0.76 -24.62 -11.96
N ILE A 15 -0.57 -24.48 -11.91
CA ILE A 15 -1.28 -24.40 -10.62
C ILE A 15 -1.48 -25.81 -10.05
N GLU A 16 -1.43 -25.92 -8.73
CA GLU A 16 -1.51 -27.16 -7.97
C GLU A 16 -2.28 -26.95 -6.66
N GLY A 17 -2.68 -28.03 -6.00
CA GLY A 17 -3.47 -27.95 -4.76
C GLY A 17 -4.88 -27.41 -5.01
N ASP A 18 -5.37 -26.62 -4.07
CA ASP A 18 -6.78 -26.20 -4.01
C ASP A 18 -7.15 -25.28 -5.18
N ASP A 19 -6.25 -24.36 -5.59
CA ASP A 19 -6.40 -23.53 -6.80
C ASP A 19 -6.66 -24.37 -8.08
N PHE A 20 -6.07 -25.57 -8.16
CA PHE A 20 -6.31 -26.48 -9.28
C PHE A 20 -7.64 -27.21 -9.14
N ALA A 21 -8.03 -27.59 -7.91
CA ALA A 21 -9.31 -28.24 -7.64
C ALA A 21 -10.49 -27.30 -7.94
N ASP A 22 -10.39 -26.03 -7.57
CA ASP A 22 -11.38 -25.00 -7.88
C ASP A 22 -11.51 -24.79 -9.41
N LEU A 23 -10.39 -24.77 -10.15
CA LEU A 23 -10.43 -24.69 -11.61
C LEU A 23 -11.05 -25.96 -12.25
N VAL A 24 -10.85 -27.14 -11.66
CA VAL A 24 -11.49 -28.38 -12.12
C VAL A 24 -13.01 -28.31 -11.89
N ALA A 25 -13.45 -27.81 -10.73
CA ALA A 25 -14.87 -27.64 -10.41
C ALA A 25 -15.54 -26.61 -11.34
N ASP A 26 -14.90 -25.46 -11.60
CA ASP A 26 -15.39 -24.44 -12.54
C ASP A 26 -15.51 -24.98 -13.97
N VAL A 27 -14.48 -25.69 -14.46
CA VAL A 27 -14.50 -26.29 -15.80
C VAL A 27 -15.53 -27.43 -15.90
N ALA A 28 -15.80 -28.16 -14.82
CA ALA A 28 -16.88 -29.14 -14.78
C ALA A 28 -18.28 -28.49 -14.84
N ALA A 29 -18.48 -27.35 -14.16
CA ALA A 29 -19.75 -26.63 -14.13
C ALA A 29 -20.03 -25.83 -15.41
N HIS A 30 -19.01 -25.20 -15.99
CA HIS A 30 -19.15 -24.18 -17.04
C HIS A 30 -18.42 -24.50 -18.35
N GLY A 31 -17.63 -25.58 -18.41
CA GLY A 31 -16.80 -25.92 -19.56
C GLY A 31 -15.62 -24.95 -19.78
N ILE A 32 -14.95 -25.06 -20.93
CA ILE A 32 -13.83 -24.17 -21.28
C ILE A 32 -14.37 -22.86 -21.86
N GLN A 33 -14.51 -21.85 -20.99
CA GLN A 33 -14.97 -20.50 -21.38
C GLN A 33 -13.91 -19.66 -22.13
N GLN A 34 -12.62 -19.90 -21.85
CA GLN A 34 -11.50 -19.19 -22.49
C GLN A 34 -10.65 -20.19 -23.28
N PRO A 35 -10.41 -19.97 -24.59
CA PRO A 35 -9.77 -20.97 -25.44
C PRO A 35 -8.36 -21.35 -24.98
N ILE A 36 -7.93 -22.53 -25.39
CA ILE A 36 -6.54 -22.99 -25.30
C ILE A 36 -5.83 -22.49 -26.55
N ASP A 37 -4.77 -21.70 -26.37
CA ASP A 37 -4.02 -21.12 -27.47
C ASP A 37 -2.97 -22.14 -27.96
N LEU A 38 -3.02 -22.50 -29.23
CA LEU A 38 -2.06 -23.42 -29.87
C LEU A 38 -1.12 -22.70 -30.83
N TYR A 39 0.17 -22.96 -30.71
CA TYR A 39 1.21 -22.51 -31.63
C TYR A 39 2.06 -23.71 -32.04
N GLN A 40 2.33 -23.87 -33.35
CA GLN A 40 3.01 -25.04 -33.91
C GLN A 40 2.40 -26.39 -33.48
N GLY A 41 1.07 -26.42 -33.28
CA GLY A 41 0.33 -27.61 -32.80
C GLY A 41 0.46 -27.90 -31.30
N LYS A 42 1.15 -27.05 -30.52
CA LYS A 42 1.40 -27.22 -29.08
C LYS A 42 0.78 -26.07 -28.27
N ILE A 43 0.44 -26.32 -27.01
CA ILE A 43 -0.21 -25.34 -26.12
C ILE A 43 0.75 -24.21 -25.78
N LEU A 44 0.43 -23.00 -26.24
CA LEU A 44 1.12 -21.75 -25.98
C LEU A 44 0.58 -21.07 -24.69
N ASP A 45 -0.74 -21.01 -24.52
CA ASP A 45 -1.40 -20.66 -23.25
C ASP A 45 -2.61 -21.58 -22.98
N GLY A 46 -2.97 -21.74 -21.70
CA GLY A 46 -4.13 -22.54 -21.29
C GLY A 46 -3.79 -23.95 -20.80
N ARG A 47 -2.53 -24.26 -20.48
CA ARG A 47 -2.11 -25.56 -19.90
C ARG A 47 -2.96 -25.99 -18.69
N ASN A 48 -3.27 -25.06 -17.79
CA ASN A 48 -4.12 -25.35 -16.63
C ASN A 48 -5.59 -25.62 -17.02
N ARG A 49 -6.14 -24.91 -18.03
CA ARG A 49 -7.48 -25.18 -18.60
C ARG A 49 -7.53 -26.56 -19.27
N TYR A 50 -6.49 -26.92 -20.02
CA TYR A 50 -6.35 -28.26 -20.61
C TYR A 50 -6.29 -29.35 -19.53
N ARG A 51 -5.46 -29.19 -18.48
CA ARG A 51 -5.39 -30.12 -17.35
C ARG A 51 -6.74 -30.27 -16.63
N ALA A 52 -7.39 -29.14 -16.32
CA ALA A 52 -8.68 -29.13 -15.64
C ALA A 52 -9.77 -29.82 -16.46
N ALA A 53 -9.86 -29.54 -17.77
CA ALA A 53 -10.82 -30.20 -18.66
C ALA A 53 -10.54 -31.71 -18.84
N ARG A 54 -9.29 -32.16 -18.73
CA ARG A 54 -8.97 -33.60 -18.71
C ARG A 54 -9.35 -34.26 -17.38
N ALA A 55 -9.20 -33.57 -16.25
CA ALA A 55 -9.60 -34.06 -14.93
C ALA A 55 -11.12 -34.03 -14.70
N ALA A 56 -11.83 -33.06 -15.29
CA ALA A 56 -13.29 -32.93 -15.29
C ALA A 56 -13.98 -33.75 -16.41
N GLU A 57 -13.23 -34.57 -17.15
CA GLU A 57 -13.71 -35.39 -18.30
C GLU A 57 -14.39 -34.60 -19.46
N VAL A 58 -14.25 -33.27 -19.48
CA VAL A 58 -14.82 -32.38 -20.51
C VAL A 58 -14.13 -32.59 -21.85
N GLU A 59 -14.92 -32.76 -22.92
CA GLU A 59 -14.41 -32.97 -24.27
C GLU A 59 -13.89 -31.67 -24.92
N ILE A 60 -12.64 -31.69 -25.37
CA ILE A 60 -11.97 -30.55 -26.00
C ILE A 60 -12.16 -30.63 -27.52
N GLY A 61 -13.27 -30.06 -28.01
CA GLY A 61 -13.53 -29.83 -29.43
C GLY A 61 -12.89 -28.55 -30.00
N PRO A 62 -12.99 -28.32 -31.32
CA PRO A 62 -12.38 -27.17 -32.01
C PRO A 62 -12.78 -25.80 -31.48
N GLN A 63 -13.99 -25.66 -30.93
CA GLN A 63 -14.51 -24.43 -30.34
C GLN A 63 -13.74 -23.98 -29.08
N HIS A 64 -13.04 -24.89 -28.41
CA HIS A 64 -12.24 -24.58 -27.21
C HIS A 64 -10.78 -24.23 -27.54
N VAL A 65 -10.42 -24.13 -28.83
CA VAL A 65 -9.04 -24.01 -29.30
C VAL A 65 -8.91 -22.78 -30.21
N ARG A 66 -7.88 -21.97 -30.00
CA ARG A 66 -7.51 -20.88 -30.89
C ARG A 66 -6.09 -21.10 -31.40
N TYR A 67 -5.91 -21.04 -32.72
CA TYR A 67 -4.58 -21.10 -33.31
C TYR A 67 -3.92 -19.72 -33.26
N PHE A 68 -2.80 -19.63 -32.55
CA PHE A 68 -1.93 -18.47 -32.57
C PHE A 68 -1.35 -18.27 -33.96
N ARG A 69 -1.27 -17.00 -34.38
CA ARG A 69 -0.75 -16.54 -35.68
C ARG A 69 0.12 -15.33 -35.44
N GLU A 70 1.40 -15.40 -35.80
CA GLU A 70 2.37 -14.33 -35.56
C GLU A 70 1.96 -13.04 -36.29
N GLU A 71 1.31 -13.16 -37.45
CA GLU A 71 0.83 -12.03 -38.25
C GLU A 71 -0.30 -11.25 -37.57
N LEU A 72 -1.01 -11.86 -36.61
CA LEU A 72 -2.14 -11.26 -35.88
C LEU A 72 -1.79 -10.89 -34.43
N PHE A 73 -0.89 -11.64 -33.80
CA PHE A 73 -0.60 -11.55 -32.37
C PHE A 73 0.86 -11.20 -32.04
N GLY A 74 1.72 -11.06 -33.04
CA GLY A 74 3.14 -10.72 -32.90
C GLY A 74 4.00 -11.87 -32.39
N ASP A 75 5.05 -11.55 -31.64
CA ASP A 75 5.98 -12.52 -31.06
C ASP A 75 5.27 -13.48 -30.08
N PRO A 76 5.38 -14.81 -30.26
CA PRO A 76 4.82 -15.81 -29.35
C PRO A 76 5.27 -15.65 -27.89
N LEU A 77 6.51 -15.21 -27.63
CA LEU A 77 6.99 -15.03 -26.26
C LEU A 77 6.37 -13.79 -25.60
N ALA A 78 6.39 -12.64 -26.28
CA ALA A 78 5.67 -11.44 -25.84
C ALA A 78 4.18 -11.71 -25.60
N TYR A 79 3.56 -12.58 -26.41
CA TYR A 79 2.18 -13.02 -26.20
C TYR A 79 1.99 -13.82 -24.91
N VAL A 80 2.78 -14.88 -24.68
CA VAL A 80 2.68 -15.68 -23.43
C VAL A 80 2.93 -14.80 -22.20
N ILE A 81 3.91 -13.89 -22.28
CA ILE A 81 4.16 -12.90 -21.22
C ILE A 81 2.91 -12.04 -21.02
N SER A 82 2.34 -11.43 -22.06
CA SER A 82 1.15 -10.56 -21.96
C SER A 82 -0.06 -11.27 -21.37
N GLN A 83 -0.38 -12.48 -21.85
CA GLN A 83 -1.51 -13.29 -21.38
C GLN A 83 -1.39 -13.72 -19.90
N ASN A 84 -0.17 -13.74 -19.34
CA ASN A 84 0.07 -14.11 -17.94
C ASN A 84 0.40 -12.91 -17.04
N LEU A 85 0.93 -11.81 -17.60
CA LEU A 85 1.18 -10.55 -16.89
C LEU A 85 -0.12 -9.84 -16.50
N GLN A 86 -1.18 -9.97 -17.33
CA GLN A 86 -2.51 -9.44 -16.99
C GLN A 86 -3.22 -10.23 -15.88
N ARG A 87 -2.78 -11.45 -15.54
CA ARG A 87 -3.37 -12.31 -14.50
C ARG A 87 -2.94 -11.92 -13.07
N ARG A 88 -2.78 -10.61 -12.80
CA ARG A 88 -2.74 -9.86 -11.51
C ARG A 88 -2.08 -10.44 -10.23
N HIS A 89 -1.40 -11.58 -10.29
CA HIS A 89 -0.96 -12.33 -9.09
C HIS A 89 0.51 -12.78 -9.13
N LEU A 90 1.27 -12.45 -10.18
CA LEU A 90 2.72 -12.73 -10.21
C LEU A 90 3.47 -11.70 -9.37
N ASP A 91 4.03 -12.17 -8.25
CA ASP A 91 4.82 -11.33 -7.36
C ASP A 91 6.17 -10.93 -7.98
N ASP A 92 6.87 -9.99 -7.34
CA ASP A 92 8.15 -9.46 -7.86
C ASP A 92 9.25 -10.53 -7.94
N ARG A 93 9.13 -11.63 -7.19
CA ARG A 93 10.08 -12.75 -7.15
C ARG A 93 9.84 -13.67 -8.35
N GLN A 94 8.58 -14.02 -8.60
CA GLN A 94 8.14 -14.81 -9.74
C GLN A 94 8.42 -14.08 -11.06
N ARG A 95 8.11 -12.77 -11.16
CA ARG A 95 8.46 -11.97 -12.34
C ARG A 95 9.97 -11.91 -12.60
N ALA A 96 10.78 -11.78 -11.55
CA ALA A 96 12.23 -11.86 -11.66
C ALA A 96 12.71 -13.26 -12.09
N SER A 97 12.11 -14.34 -11.57
CA SER A 97 12.44 -15.72 -11.95
C SER A 97 12.20 -15.96 -13.44
N ILE A 98 11.02 -15.57 -13.94
CA ILE A 98 10.65 -15.68 -15.36
C ILE A 98 11.61 -14.85 -16.23
N ALA A 99 11.98 -13.65 -15.79
CA ALA A 99 12.95 -12.82 -16.51
C ALA A 99 14.34 -13.49 -16.59
N GLY A 100 14.81 -14.10 -15.50
CA GLY A 100 16.06 -14.86 -15.45
C GLY A 100 16.06 -16.06 -16.39
N LYS A 101 14.94 -16.79 -16.49
CA LYS A 101 14.75 -17.88 -17.46
C LYS A 101 14.85 -17.39 -18.90
N ILE A 102 14.16 -16.29 -19.24
CA ILE A 102 14.22 -15.67 -20.56
C ILE A 102 15.65 -15.26 -20.92
N ALA A 103 16.38 -14.65 -19.97
CA ALA A 103 17.78 -14.27 -20.19
C ALA A 103 18.69 -15.48 -20.46
N ASN A 104 18.53 -16.59 -19.72
CA ASN A 104 19.33 -17.80 -19.90
C ASN A 104 19.07 -18.52 -21.24
N MET A 105 17.89 -18.37 -21.86
CA MET A 105 17.58 -18.98 -23.17
C MET A 105 18.52 -18.54 -24.30
N THR A 106 19.20 -17.39 -24.18
CA THR A 106 20.15 -16.90 -25.19
C THR A 106 21.51 -17.62 -25.20
N ARG A 107 21.87 -18.33 -24.12
CA ARG A 107 23.26 -18.83 -23.89
C ARG A 107 23.52 -20.26 -24.36
N GLY A 108 22.48 -21.00 -24.76
CA GLY A 108 22.51 -22.47 -24.88
C GLY A 108 22.94 -23.09 -26.22
N ARG A 109 23.27 -22.31 -27.27
CA ARG A 109 23.58 -22.87 -28.60
C ARG A 109 24.79 -22.19 -29.26
N PRO A 110 25.79 -22.96 -29.75
CA PRO A 110 26.89 -22.40 -30.54
C PRO A 110 26.39 -21.78 -31.85
N ALA A 111 27.00 -20.68 -32.28
CA ALA A 111 26.75 -20.06 -33.58
C ALA A 111 27.33 -20.93 -34.72
N GLY A 112 26.57 -21.93 -35.16
CA GLY A 112 26.84 -22.71 -36.37
C GLY A 112 26.38 -21.98 -37.65
N PRO A 113 26.89 -22.36 -38.84
CA PRO A 113 26.80 -21.49 -40.02
C PRO A 113 25.40 -21.27 -40.62
N GLU A 114 24.47 -22.23 -40.49
CA GLU A 114 23.09 -22.08 -40.96
C GLU A 114 22.09 -22.76 -39.99
N PRO A 115 21.07 -22.03 -39.49
CA PRO A 115 19.96 -22.62 -38.77
C PRO A 115 18.67 -22.64 -39.60
N GLU A 116 18.20 -23.83 -39.99
CA GLU A 116 16.89 -24.04 -40.67
C GLU A 116 15.66 -23.64 -39.83
N ASN A 117 15.86 -23.18 -38.59
CA ASN A 117 14.84 -22.50 -37.79
C ASN A 117 15.48 -21.28 -37.10
N PRO A 118 15.02 -20.04 -37.36
CA PRO A 118 15.54 -18.85 -36.69
C PRO A 118 15.25 -18.87 -35.18
N PRO A 119 16.03 -18.15 -34.35
CA PRO A 119 15.84 -18.15 -32.91
C PRO A 119 14.47 -17.59 -32.52
N ILE A 120 13.75 -18.33 -31.67
CA ILE A 120 12.47 -17.88 -31.10
C ILE A 120 12.75 -16.75 -30.10
N GLY A 121 12.63 -15.49 -30.55
CA GLY A 121 12.40 -14.31 -29.71
C GLY A 121 13.35 -14.11 -28.52
N GLY A 122 14.65 -14.37 -28.68
CA GLY A 122 15.61 -14.25 -27.58
C GLY A 122 15.77 -12.81 -27.06
N PHE A 123 15.09 -12.46 -25.97
CA PHE A 123 15.23 -11.15 -25.32
C PHE A 123 16.55 -11.04 -24.54
N SER A 124 17.18 -9.86 -24.60
CA SER A 124 18.27 -9.52 -23.68
C SER A 124 17.76 -9.39 -22.23
N ALA A 125 18.66 -9.45 -21.24
CA ALA A 125 18.30 -9.27 -19.83
C ALA A 125 17.57 -7.93 -19.59
N ALA A 126 17.97 -6.85 -20.27
CA ALA A 126 17.29 -5.55 -20.23
C ALA A 126 15.88 -5.58 -20.85
N GLN A 127 15.70 -6.28 -21.97
CA GLN A 127 14.38 -6.42 -22.60
C GLN A 127 13.43 -7.29 -21.75
N ALA A 128 13.95 -8.35 -21.12
CA ALA A 128 13.20 -9.18 -20.18
C ALA A 128 12.81 -8.39 -18.91
N ALA A 129 13.74 -7.58 -18.37
CA ALA A 129 13.51 -6.69 -17.23
C ALA A 129 12.35 -5.71 -17.50
N ALA A 130 12.42 -5.00 -18.63
CA ALA A 130 11.40 -4.05 -19.04
C ALA A 130 10.03 -4.70 -19.26
N LYS A 131 9.97 -5.87 -19.93
CA LYS A 131 8.71 -6.58 -20.20
C LYS A 131 8.02 -7.17 -18.97
N LEU A 132 8.78 -7.48 -17.92
CA LEU A 132 8.26 -8.09 -16.68
C LEU A 132 8.20 -7.12 -15.49
N ASN A 133 8.52 -5.84 -15.73
CA ASN A 133 8.54 -4.78 -14.71
C ASN A 133 9.34 -5.20 -13.46
N VAL A 134 10.62 -5.52 -13.69
CA VAL A 134 11.63 -5.85 -12.67
C VAL A 134 12.96 -5.20 -13.04
N SER A 135 13.84 -4.98 -12.08
CA SER A 135 15.17 -4.40 -12.36
C SER A 135 16.09 -5.40 -13.08
N GLU A 136 16.99 -4.90 -13.95
CA GLU A 136 18.00 -5.74 -14.61
C GLU A 136 18.86 -6.53 -13.60
N ARG A 137 19.12 -5.95 -12.43
CA ARG A 137 19.80 -6.63 -11.31
C ARG A 137 19.00 -7.81 -10.74
N GLN A 138 17.67 -7.76 -10.72
CA GLN A 138 16.84 -8.91 -10.35
C GLN A 138 16.87 -9.99 -11.43
N VAL A 139 16.87 -9.59 -12.71
CA VAL A 139 17.01 -10.53 -13.83
C VAL A 139 18.34 -11.27 -13.76
N GLU A 140 19.46 -10.55 -13.60
CA GLU A 140 20.79 -11.17 -13.51
C GLU A 140 20.96 -12.07 -12.29
N ARG A 141 20.36 -11.71 -11.14
CA ARG A 141 20.35 -12.59 -9.96
C ARG A 141 19.54 -13.86 -10.18
N ALA A 142 18.33 -13.75 -10.71
CA ALA A 142 17.51 -14.91 -11.06
C ALA A 142 18.21 -15.77 -12.13
N ARG A 143 18.90 -15.14 -13.08
CA ARG A 143 19.72 -15.81 -14.08
C ARG A 143 20.82 -16.67 -13.45
N VAL A 144 21.54 -16.14 -12.44
CA VAL A 144 22.54 -16.90 -11.66
C VAL A 144 21.91 -18.07 -10.90
N VAL A 145 20.72 -17.89 -10.29
CA VAL A 145 20.01 -19.00 -9.62
C VAL A 145 19.68 -20.12 -10.60
N HIS A 146 19.11 -19.81 -11.78
CA HIS A 146 18.78 -20.82 -12.79
C HIS A 146 20.01 -21.45 -13.50
N ASP A 147 21.21 -20.86 -13.34
CA ASP A 147 22.48 -21.32 -13.94
C ASP A 147 23.31 -22.17 -12.95
N GLN A 148 23.19 -21.91 -11.63
CA GLN A 148 24.08 -22.47 -10.58
C GLN A 148 23.34 -23.09 -9.38
N GLY A 149 22.02 -22.89 -9.28
CA GLY A 149 21.19 -23.41 -8.20
C GLY A 149 20.83 -24.89 -8.38
N VAL A 150 20.69 -25.61 -7.27
CA VAL A 150 20.08 -26.94 -7.25
C VAL A 150 18.61 -26.88 -7.68
N PRO A 151 18.03 -27.94 -8.28
CA PRO A 151 16.64 -27.91 -8.78
C PRO A 151 15.62 -27.45 -7.74
N GLU A 152 15.79 -27.89 -6.49
CA GLU A 152 14.93 -27.56 -5.36
C GLU A 152 14.95 -26.05 -5.04
N LEU A 153 16.08 -25.37 -5.27
CA LEU A 153 16.26 -23.93 -5.08
C LEU A 153 15.60 -23.12 -6.22
N CYS A 154 15.71 -23.61 -7.44
CA CYS A 154 15.07 -23.01 -8.62
C CYS A 154 13.54 -23.10 -8.51
N GLU A 155 13.01 -24.25 -8.09
CA GLU A 155 11.58 -24.44 -7.83
C GLU A 155 11.06 -23.50 -6.73
N ALA A 156 11.78 -23.37 -5.62
CA ALA A 156 11.40 -22.45 -4.54
C ALA A 156 11.35 -20.99 -5.02
N LEU A 157 12.29 -20.59 -5.89
CA LEU A 157 12.28 -19.26 -6.50
C LEU A 157 11.10 -19.08 -7.47
N ASP A 158 10.81 -20.10 -8.28
CA ASP A 158 9.69 -20.11 -9.23
C ASP A 158 8.32 -20.07 -8.56
N ARG A 159 8.17 -20.71 -7.39
CA ARG A 159 6.96 -20.63 -6.56
C ARG A 159 6.88 -19.31 -5.77
N GLY A 160 7.95 -18.51 -5.73
CA GLY A 160 8.03 -17.24 -4.98
C GLY A 160 8.33 -17.41 -3.49
N GLU A 161 8.62 -18.62 -3.04
CA GLU A 161 8.83 -18.97 -1.62
C GLU A 161 10.07 -18.28 -1.05
N ILE A 162 11.13 -18.14 -1.85
CA ILE A 162 12.39 -17.51 -1.46
C ILE A 162 12.65 -16.19 -2.22
N PRO A 163 13.16 -15.13 -1.56
CA PRO A 163 13.58 -13.91 -2.25
C PRO A 163 14.76 -14.14 -3.20
N VAL A 164 14.72 -13.52 -4.39
CA VAL A 164 15.75 -13.63 -5.44
C VAL A 164 17.19 -13.42 -4.92
N SER A 165 17.40 -12.47 -4.00
CA SER A 165 18.71 -12.20 -3.40
C SER A 165 19.17 -13.27 -2.39
N ALA A 166 18.24 -13.92 -1.69
CA ALA A 166 18.56 -15.05 -0.82
C ALA A 166 18.90 -16.29 -1.66
N ALA A 167 18.14 -16.54 -2.72
CA ALA A 167 18.40 -17.62 -3.66
C ALA A 167 19.73 -17.44 -4.40
N GLU A 168 20.07 -16.23 -4.87
CA GLU A 168 21.34 -15.95 -5.55
C GLU A 168 22.55 -16.16 -4.62
N ARG A 169 22.43 -15.77 -3.34
CA ARG A 169 23.47 -16.04 -2.33
C ARG A 169 23.65 -17.54 -2.07
N LEU A 170 22.58 -18.33 -2.12
CA LEU A 170 22.65 -19.79 -2.02
C LEU A 170 23.27 -20.41 -3.28
N ALA A 171 22.83 -20.02 -4.48
CA ALA A 171 23.30 -20.58 -5.74
C ALA A 171 24.82 -20.45 -5.97
N ARG A 172 25.50 -19.54 -5.26
CA ARG A 172 26.97 -19.39 -5.28
C ARG A 172 27.73 -20.33 -4.33
N LYS A 173 27.03 -21.11 -3.51
CA LYS A 173 27.61 -22.09 -2.57
C LYS A 173 27.70 -23.47 -3.19
N ASP A 174 28.45 -24.36 -2.54
CA ASP A 174 28.52 -25.76 -2.92
C ASP A 174 27.16 -26.45 -2.76
N VAL A 175 26.87 -27.42 -3.64
CA VAL A 175 25.58 -28.15 -3.73
C VAL A 175 25.11 -28.73 -2.39
N GLY A 176 26.03 -29.16 -1.53
CA GLY A 176 25.71 -29.65 -0.18
C GLY A 176 25.20 -28.55 0.75
N GLU A 177 25.83 -27.38 0.74
CA GLU A 177 25.43 -26.21 1.52
C GLU A 177 24.12 -25.61 1.01
N GLN A 178 23.94 -25.54 -0.33
CA GLN A 178 22.69 -25.10 -0.95
C GLN A 178 21.49 -25.88 -0.39
N ARG A 179 21.59 -27.22 -0.37
CA ARG A 179 20.54 -28.10 0.14
C ARG A 179 20.35 -27.99 1.64
N ALA A 180 21.44 -27.90 2.40
CA ALA A 180 21.38 -27.78 3.86
C ALA A 180 20.70 -26.49 4.32
N GLU A 181 21.05 -25.34 3.73
CA GLU A 181 20.46 -24.05 4.08
C GLU A 181 19.04 -23.89 3.50
N LEU A 182 18.77 -24.39 2.29
CA LEU A 182 17.42 -24.39 1.73
C LEU A 182 16.44 -25.20 2.61
N ALA A 183 16.87 -26.34 3.15
CA ALA A 183 16.07 -27.15 4.07
C ALA A 183 15.78 -26.47 5.42
N GLN A 184 16.63 -25.52 5.86
CA GLN A 184 16.37 -24.68 7.03
C GLN A 184 15.38 -23.55 6.70
N LEU A 185 15.42 -23.01 5.48
CA LEU A 185 14.53 -21.94 5.02
C LEU A 185 13.13 -22.44 4.65
N LEU A 186 13.00 -23.70 4.24
CA LEU A 186 11.74 -24.32 3.80
C LEU A 186 11.44 -25.58 4.66
N PRO A 187 11.00 -25.42 5.91
CA PRO A 187 10.55 -26.55 6.72
C PRO A 187 9.37 -27.28 6.04
N ARG A 188 9.36 -28.62 6.15
CA ARG A 188 8.42 -29.50 5.43
C ARG A 188 6.96 -29.13 5.72
N GLY A 189 6.22 -28.76 4.68
CA GLY A 189 4.74 -28.69 4.71
C GLY A 189 4.09 -27.44 4.11
N ALA A 190 4.85 -26.42 3.73
CA ALA A 190 4.28 -25.17 3.20
C ALA A 190 3.65 -25.33 1.79
N ARG A 191 2.33 -25.57 1.73
CA ARG A 191 1.53 -25.30 0.54
C ARG A 191 0.94 -23.89 0.61
N ALA A 192 1.08 -23.16 -0.50
CA ALA A 192 0.40 -21.93 -0.92
C ALA A 192 -0.30 -21.08 0.16
N VAL A 193 0.28 -19.91 0.52
CA VAL A 193 -0.53 -18.81 1.09
C VAL A 193 -0.03 -17.41 0.70
N MET A 194 -0.84 -16.67 -0.07
CA MET A 194 -0.66 -15.23 -0.34
C MET A 194 -1.83 -14.35 0.13
N ALA A 195 -2.96 -14.95 0.55
CA ALA A 195 -4.13 -14.23 1.07
C ALA A 195 -4.22 -14.23 2.61
N ALA A 196 -3.86 -15.35 3.25
CA ALA A 196 -3.83 -15.51 4.70
C ALA A 196 -2.40 -15.67 5.23
N ARG A 197 -1.70 -14.56 5.46
CA ARG A 197 -0.47 -14.61 6.27
C ARG A 197 -0.82 -14.97 7.71
N ILE A 198 -0.81 -16.25 8.01
CA ILE A 198 -0.53 -16.75 9.36
C ILE A 198 0.99 -16.78 9.44
N GLU A 199 1.59 -15.62 9.72
CA GLU A 199 2.98 -15.60 10.21
C GLU A 199 2.99 -16.31 11.58
N PRO A 200 4.09 -16.99 11.96
CA PRO A 200 4.20 -17.50 13.33
C PRO A 200 4.05 -16.34 14.34
N ASP A 201 3.47 -16.63 15.50
CA ASP A 201 2.95 -15.63 16.45
C ASP A 201 4.06 -14.77 17.11
N ASP A 202 5.32 -15.04 16.80
CA ASP A 202 6.53 -14.33 17.20
C ASP A 202 7.09 -13.35 16.15
N SER A 203 6.67 -13.45 14.89
CA SER A 203 7.03 -12.55 13.79
C SER A 203 6.36 -11.20 13.96
N LEU A 204 7.15 -10.17 14.25
CA LEU A 204 6.64 -8.81 14.39
C LEU A 204 6.35 -8.19 13.01
N ASP A 205 5.15 -7.61 12.87
CA ASP A 205 4.73 -6.80 11.73
C ASP A 205 5.34 -5.38 11.76
N PHE A 206 6.66 -5.28 11.85
CA PHE A 206 7.33 -3.98 11.79
C PHE A 206 7.44 -3.48 10.34
N PHE A 207 6.53 -2.58 9.96
CA PHE A 207 6.50 -1.90 8.66
C PHE A 207 6.44 -0.37 8.86
N PRO A 208 7.60 0.31 8.86
CA PRO A 208 7.67 1.77 8.90
C PRO A 208 6.77 2.47 7.88
N THR A 209 5.93 3.38 8.36
CA THR A 209 5.06 4.20 7.52
C THR A 209 5.85 5.41 6.99
N PRO A 210 5.88 5.66 5.66
CA PRO A 210 6.55 6.83 5.10
C PRO A 210 6.04 8.15 5.71
N PRO A 211 6.92 9.09 6.12
CA PRO A 211 6.51 10.31 6.82
C PRO A 211 5.42 11.12 6.11
N TRP A 212 5.53 11.25 4.78
CA TRP A 212 4.57 11.98 3.95
C TRP A 212 3.14 11.40 4.01
N ALA A 213 2.98 10.10 4.28
CA ALA A 213 1.66 9.45 4.35
C ALA A 213 0.93 9.80 5.67
N THR A 214 1.68 10.03 6.75
CA THR A 214 1.16 10.59 8.00
C THR A 214 0.87 12.09 7.86
N ARG A 215 1.72 12.86 7.17
CA ARG A 215 1.41 14.26 6.85
C ARG A 215 0.14 14.40 5.98
N ALA A 216 -0.10 13.47 5.07
CA ALA A 216 -1.34 13.44 4.28
C ALA A 216 -2.60 13.18 5.15
N LEU A 217 -2.50 12.40 6.24
CA LEU A 217 -3.59 12.31 7.24
C LEU A 217 -3.86 13.69 7.86
N MET A 218 -2.83 14.33 8.39
CA MET A 218 -2.96 15.58 9.14
C MET A 218 -3.39 16.78 8.28
N GLU A 219 -2.94 16.84 7.02
CA GLU A 219 -3.14 18.01 6.15
C GLU A 219 -4.26 17.87 5.12
N VAL A 220 -4.75 16.65 4.85
CA VAL A 220 -5.79 16.41 3.84
C VAL A 220 -6.98 15.67 4.44
N VAL A 221 -6.75 14.53 5.09
CA VAL A 221 -7.82 13.64 5.55
C VAL A 221 -8.57 14.22 6.76
N LEU A 222 -7.85 14.69 7.80
CA LEU A 222 -8.48 15.30 8.97
C LEU A 222 -9.18 16.64 8.65
N PRO A 223 -8.59 17.56 7.85
CA PRO A 223 -9.28 18.77 7.41
C PRO A 223 -10.53 18.50 6.54
N HIS A 224 -10.56 17.42 5.76
CA HIS A 224 -11.74 16.99 5.00
C HIS A 224 -12.88 16.53 5.93
N LEU A 225 -12.55 15.91 7.06
CA LEU A 225 -13.49 15.56 8.15
C LEU A 225 -13.91 16.78 9.01
N GLY A 226 -13.42 17.98 8.71
CA GLY A 226 -13.66 19.17 9.53
C GLY A 226 -12.84 19.20 10.84
N VAL A 227 -11.97 18.22 11.07
CA VAL A 227 -11.10 18.16 12.25
C VAL A 227 -9.97 19.19 12.06
N ARG A 228 -10.04 20.29 12.84
CA ARG A 228 -9.10 21.43 12.73
C ARG A 228 -7.91 21.33 13.68
N GLN A 229 -8.07 20.66 14.82
CA GLN A 229 -7.04 20.49 15.84
C GLN A 229 -7.19 19.12 16.49
N VAL A 230 -6.06 18.49 16.80
CA VAL A 230 -5.98 17.29 17.63
C VAL A 230 -5.05 17.63 18.79
N ARG A 231 -5.50 17.42 20.03
CA ARG A 231 -4.75 17.80 21.23
C ARG A 231 -3.85 16.68 21.74
N GLN A 232 -4.37 15.45 21.73
CA GLN A 232 -3.69 14.27 22.24
C GLN A 232 -3.85 13.13 21.24
N VAL A 233 -2.75 12.44 20.93
CA VAL A 233 -2.74 11.19 20.16
C VAL A 233 -1.95 10.13 20.93
N TRP A 234 -2.47 8.90 20.92
CA TRP A 234 -1.69 7.71 21.20
C TRP A 234 -1.38 6.97 19.89
N GLU A 235 -0.10 6.72 19.63
CA GLU A 235 0.35 5.69 18.69
C GLU A 235 0.72 4.41 19.46
N PRO A 236 -0.17 3.41 19.53
CA PRO A 236 0.05 2.18 20.33
C PRO A 236 0.84 1.04 19.65
N ALA A 237 1.36 1.25 18.43
CA ALA A 237 2.24 0.30 17.73
C ALA A 237 3.34 1.07 16.99
N CYS A 238 4.15 1.84 17.74
CA CYS A 238 5.01 2.87 17.15
C CYS A 238 6.27 2.36 16.46
N GLY A 239 6.73 1.14 16.75
CA GLY A 239 8.04 0.66 16.35
C GLY A 239 9.15 1.68 16.64
N GLU A 240 9.94 2.01 15.62
CA GLU A 240 10.99 3.05 15.68
C GLU A 240 10.46 4.51 15.68
N GLY A 241 9.15 4.77 15.75
CA GLY A 241 8.58 6.12 15.92
C GLY A 241 8.19 6.87 14.64
N HIS A 242 8.01 6.16 13.52
CA HIS A 242 7.82 6.77 12.20
C HIS A 242 6.51 7.58 12.04
N ILE A 243 5.43 7.19 12.71
CA ILE A 243 4.20 8.01 12.74
C ILE A 243 4.29 9.01 13.91
N ALA A 244 4.70 8.59 15.11
CA ALA A 244 4.83 9.47 16.29
C ALA A 244 5.68 10.73 16.08
N GLU A 245 6.87 10.64 15.47
CA GLU A 245 7.68 11.85 15.22
C GLU A 245 7.01 12.79 14.22
N VAL A 246 6.26 12.27 13.24
CA VAL A 246 5.47 13.12 12.32
C VAL A 246 4.25 13.72 13.02
N LEU A 247 3.56 12.96 13.87
CA LEU A 247 2.42 13.47 14.65
C LEU A 247 2.84 14.63 15.56
N ARG A 248 4.04 14.58 16.14
CA ARG A 248 4.62 15.65 16.97
C ARG A 248 4.86 16.97 16.22
N GLU A 249 4.80 16.97 14.89
CA GLU A 249 4.83 18.20 14.10
C GLU A 249 3.48 18.96 14.13
N TYR A 250 2.38 18.29 14.53
CA TYR A 250 1.01 18.82 14.47
C TYR A 250 0.25 18.72 15.81
N VAL A 251 0.65 17.81 16.70
CA VAL A 251 -0.08 17.47 17.94
C VAL A 251 0.83 17.71 19.16
N PRO A 252 0.38 18.46 20.18
CA PRO A 252 1.22 18.83 21.31
C PRO A 252 1.46 17.68 22.29
N ASP A 253 0.52 16.74 22.43
CA ASP A 253 0.67 15.54 23.26
C ASP A 253 0.62 14.27 22.40
N VAL A 254 1.76 13.58 22.26
CA VAL A 254 1.89 12.35 21.48
C VAL A 254 2.56 11.27 22.32
N VAL A 255 1.72 10.40 22.88
CA VAL A 255 2.13 9.16 23.54
C VAL A 255 2.45 8.13 22.46
N ALA A 256 3.62 7.50 22.56
CA ALA A 256 4.04 6.45 21.64
C ALA A 256 4.38 5.19 22.45
N THR A 257 3.77 4.07 22.11
CA THR A 257 4.07 2.78 22.73
C THR A 257 4.14 1.67 21.69
N ASP A 258 4.79 0.57 22.06
CA ASP A 258 4.79 -0.66 21.28
C ASP A 258 4.94 -1.86 22.24
N ILE A 259 4.55 -3.06 21.80
CA ILE A 259 4.68 -4.30 22.57
C ILE A 259 6.16 -4.72 22.75
N ARG A 260 7.09 -4.16 21.96
CA ARG A 260 8.54 -4.31 22.19
C ARG A 260 9.27 -2.97 22.13
N ASP A 261 10.43 -2.90 22.79
CA ASP A 261 11.35 -1.77 22.64
C ASP A 261 12.12 -1.89 21.31
N TYR A 262 11.90 -0.93 20.41
CA TYR A 262 12.62 -0.77 19.14
C TYR A 262 13.75 0.28 19.23
N GLY A 263 14.10 0.75 20.43
CA GLY A 263 15.15 1.73 20.70
C GLY A 263 14.73 3.20 20.49
N TYR A 264 13.51 3.46 20.02
CA TYR A 264 12.97 4.81 19.89
C TYR A 264 12.80 5.44 21.29
N ARG A 265 13.51 6.55 21.54
CA ARG A 265 13.70 7.15 22.88
C ARG A 265 12.42 7.62 23.60
N SER A 266 11.27 7.54 22.96
CA SER A 266 9.98 7.93 23.54
C SER A 266 8.93 6.82 23.45
N THR A 267 9.35 5.58 23.19
CA THR A 267 8.50 4.38 23.30
C THR A 267 8.29 4.01 24.77
N GLY A 268 7.03 3.95 25.21
CA GLY A 268 6.67 3.10 26.34
C GLY A 268 6.48 1.65 25.86
N VAL A 269 6.97 0.65 26.60
CA VAL A 269 6.67 -0.75 26.28
C VAL A 269 5.31 -1.10 26.87
N ALA A 270 4.33 -1.42 26.02
CA ALA A 270 2.97 -1.79 26.40
C ALA A 270 2.32 -2.71 25.37
N ASP A 271 1.69 -3.79 25.81
CA ASP A 271 0.79 -4.58 24.95
C ASP A 271 -0.56 -3.86 24.87
N PHE A 272 -0.78 -3.15 23.76
CA PHE A 272 -2.03 -2.43 23.53
C PHE A 272 -3.28 -3.32 23.66
N LEU A 273 -3.21 -4.62 23.37
CA LEU A 273 -4.37 -5.50 23.46
C LEU A 273 -4.61 -6.02 24.89
N ALA A 274 -3.56 -6.21 25.68
CA ALA A 274 -3.65 -6.84 27.01
C ALA A 274 -3.61 -5.85 28.19
N ASP A 275 -2.81 -4.79 28.12
CA ASP A 275 -2.55 -3.92 29.27
C ASP A 275 -3.78 -3.10 29.67
N ILE A 276 -3.92 -2.76 30.95
CA ILE A 276 -5.02 -1.92 31.44
C ILE A 276 -4.52 -0.48 31.56
N VAL A 277 -4.93 0.35 30.61
CA VAL A 277 -4.60 1.80 30.56
C VAL A 277 -5.92 2.57 30.73
N PRO A 278 -5.97 3.65 31.53
CA PRO A 278 -7.14 4.53 31.60
C PRO A 278 -7.47 5.13 30.24
N GLY A 279 -8.74 5.06 29.82
CA GLY A 279 -9.21 5.60 28.54
C GLY A 279 -9.00 7.11 28.40
N ALA A 280 -8.72 7.55 27.17
CA ALA A 280 -8.68 8.95 26.79
C ALA A 280 -9.99 9.29 26.06
N ASP A 281 -11.04 9.58 26.81
CA ASP A 281 -12.42 9.64 26.30
C ASP A 281 -12.59 10.44 24.99
N ASP A 282 -11.96 11.62 24.87
CA ASP A 282 -11.99 12.52 23.71
C ASP A 282 -10.64 12.62 22.96
N GLY A 283 -9.70 11.72 23.24
CA GLY A 283 -8.38 11.65 22.60
C GLY A 283 -8.41 11.03 21.20
N TRP A 284 -7.23 10.87 20.59
CA TRP A 284 -7.09 10.19 19.30
C TRP A 284 -6.18 8.96 19.37
N ILE A 285 -6.48 7.94 18.57
CA ILE A 285 -5.56 6.84 18.28
C ILE A 285 -5.19 6.89 16.80
N VAL A 286 -3.90 6.98 16.50
CA VAL A 286 -3.39 7.03 15.11
C VAL A 286 -2.21 6.08 14.99
N THR A 287 -2.30 5.06 14.13
CA THR A 287 -1.23 4.07 13.98
C THR A 287 -1.32 3.22 12.69
N ASN A 288 -0.25 2.48 12.39
CA ASN A 288 -0.22 1.33 11.49
C ASN A 288 -0.29 0.06 12.35
N PRO A 289 -1.47 -0.53 12.58
CA PRO A 289 -1.64 -1.65 13.50
C PRO A 289 -1.01 -2.95 12.96
N PRO A 290 -0.70 -3.94 13.82
CA PRO A 290 -0.24 -5.26 13.39
C PRO A 290 -1.24 -5.90 12.41
N PHE A 291 -0.74 -6.69 11.47
CA PHE A 291 -1.54 -7.31 10.43
C PHE A 291 -2.15 -8.66 10.90
N GLY A 292 -2.82 -9.35 9.98
CA GLY A 292 -3.41 -10.66 10.23
C GLY A 292 -4.56 -10.64 11.25
N SER A 293 -4.56 -11.61 12.16
CA SER A 293 -5.62 -11.84 13.15
C SER A 293 -5.72 -10.76 14.23
N ARG A 294 -4.62 -10.01 14.48
CA ARG A 294 -4.56 -9.01 15.55
C ARG A 294 -5.23 -7.69 15.16
N THR A 295 -5.38 -7.40 13.87
CA THR A 295 -5.91 -6.11 13.40
C THR A 295 -7.35 -5.84 13.84
N ILE A 296 -8.27 -6.82 13.80
CA ILE A 296 -9.67 -6.63 14.25
C ILE A 296 -9.74 -6.31 15.75
N PRO A 297 -9.12 -7.10 16.67
CA PRO A 297 -8.99 -6.72 18.07
C PRO A 297 -8.43 -5.32 18.30
N PHE A 298 -7.42 -4.93 17.51
CA PHE A 298 -6.76 -3.62 17.61
C PHE A 298 -7.70 -2.47 17.24
N VAL A 299 -8.46 -2.60 16.15
CA VAL A 299 -9.48 -1.63 15.72
C VAL A 299 -10.60 -1.51 16.76
N LEU A 300 -11.14 -2.65 17.23
CA LEU A 300 -12.22 -2.65 18.21
C LEU A 300 -11.79 -1.98 19.51
N ARG A 301 -10.62 -2.38 20.04
CA ARG A 301 -10.09 -1.79 21.27
C ARG A 301 -9.79 -0.31 21.14
N ALA A 302 -9.29 0.16 19.99
CA ALA A 302 -9.12 1.59 19.76
C ALA A 302 -10.46 2.35 19.82
N LEU A 303 -11.51 1.82 19.18
CA LEU A 303 -12.86 2.41 19.21
C LEU A 303 -13.49 2.39 20.62
N ASP A 304 -13.17 1.39 21.43
CA ASP A 304 -13.60 1.30 22.83
C ASP A 304 -12.79 2.23 23.77
N PHE A 305 -11.56 2.59 23.41
CA PHE A 305 -10.66 3.42 24.23
C PHE A 305 -10.87 4.94 24.07
N VAL A 306 -11.31 5.40 22.89
CA VAL A 306 -11.61 6.82 22.60
C VAL A 306 -13.08 7.05 22.19
N PRO A 307 -14.07 6.67 23.02
CA PRO A 307 -15.49 6.62 22.63
C PRO A 307 -16.12 7.97 22.23
N ARG A 308 -15.49 9.10 22.59
CA ARG A 308 -15.88 10.47 22.21
C ARG A 308 -14.82 11.17 21.34
N GLY A 309 -13.80 10.44 20.91
CA GLY A 309 -12.62 10.93 20.19
C GLY A 309 -12.56 10.49 18.72
N GLY A 310 -11.36 10.16 18.25
CA GLY A 310 -11.15 9.73 16.87
C GLY A 310 -10.10 8.61 16.71
N VAL A 311 -10.30 7.75 15.72
CA VAL A 311 -9.40 6.63 15.42
C VAL A 311 -9.00 6.71 13.95
N ALA A 312 -7.70 6.69 13.64
CA ALA A 312 -7.18 6.62 12.29
C ALA A 312 -6.21 5.42 12.16
N MET A 313 -6.59 4.45 11.33
CA MET A 313 -5.83 3.22 11.11
C MET A 313 -5.27 3.20 9.69
N PHE A 314 -3.94 3.12 9.57
CA PHE A 314 -3.26 2.94 8.30
C PHE A 314 -3.32 1.46 7.91
N LEU A 315 -4.07 1.12 6.87
CA LEU A 315 -4.41 -0.27 6.53
C LEU A 315 -4.28 -0.53 5.04
N ARG A 316 -4.08 -1.80 4.65
CA ARG A 316 -4.12 -2.21 3.24
C ARG A 316 -5.51 -1.88 2.66
N SER A 317 -5.62 -1.27 1.48
CA SER A 317 -6.91 -0.81 0.92
C SER A 317 -7.98 -1.91 0.80
N GLN A 318 -7.57 -3.18 0.71
CA GLN A 318 -8.43 -4.37 0.79
C GLN A 318 -9.32 -4.39 2.05
N TRP A 319 -8.86 -3.82 3.18
CA TRP A 319 -9.63 -3.72 4.42
C TRP A 319 -10.93 -2.94 4.25
N ALA A 320 -10.96 -1.97 3.34
CA ALA A 320 -12.06 -1.03 3.15
C ALA A 320 -13.11 -1.48 2.12
N VAL A 321 -12.85 -2.57 1.38
CA VAL A 321 -13.66 -2.98 0.21
C VAL A 321 -14.25 -4.39 0.30
N GLU A 322 -13.68 -5.29 1.11
CA GLU A 322 -14.15 -6.68 1.23
C GLU A 322 -13.86 -7.28 2.63
N GLY A 323 -14.40 -8.46 2.90
CA GLY A 323 -14.09 -9.28 4.08
C GLY A 323 -15.30 -9.46 5.02
N ILE A 324 -15.84 -10.69 5.03
CA ILE A 324 -17.05 -11.05 5.82
C ILE A 324 -16.83 -10.79 7.32
N GLU A 325 -15.73 -11.27 7.90
CA GLU A 325 -15.45 -11.07 9.33
C GLU A 325 -15.33 -9.59 9.70
N ARG A 326 -14.73 -8.75 8.83
CA ARG A 326 -14.62 -7.30 9.05
C ARG A 326 -16.00 -6.63 9.03
N TRP A 327 -16.88 -7.05 8.12
CA TRP A 327 -18.28 -6.62 8.12
C TRP A 327 -18.99 -7.02 9.41
N GLU A 328 -18.90 -8.29 9.80
CA GLU A 328 -19.61 -8.84 10.96
C GLU A 328 -19.14 -8.29 12.31
N ARG A 329 -17.84 -8.02 12.45
CA ARG A 329 -17.24 -7.61 13.74
C ARG A 329 -17.00 -6.12 13.88
N VAL A 330 -16.83 -5.38 12.77
CA VAL A 330 -16.49 -3.95 12.79
C VAL A 330 -17.51 -3.13 12.00
N PHE A 331 -17.62 -3.33 10.69
CA PHE A 331 -18.27 -2.31 9.84
C PHE A 331 -19.79 -2.27 9.91
N ARG A 332 -20.46 -3.37 10.30
CA ARG A 332 -21.91 -3.40 10.48
C ARG A 332 -22.38 -2.40 11.54
N ASP A 333 -21.69 -2.38 12.69
CA ASP A 333 -22.09 -1.61 13.87
C ASP A 333 -21.21 -0.36 14.09
N ARG A 334 -19.96 -0.40 13.63
CA ARG A 334 -18.94 0.66 13.74
C ARG A 334 -18.27 0.92 12.39
N CYS A 335 -19.08 1.31 11.40
CA CYS A 335 -18.61 1.72 10.07
C CYS A 335 -17.65 2.93 10.16
N PRO A 336 -16.55 2.99 9.38
CA PRO A 336 -15.69 4.18 9.33
C PRO A 336 -16.47 5.43 8.92
N THR A 337 -16.14 6.56 9.54
CA THR A 337 -16.63 7.88 9.11
C THR A 337 -16.06 8.23 7.73
N LEU A 338 -14.83 7.82 7.42
CA LEU A 338 -14.19 8.03 6.12
C LEU A 338 -13.21 6.92 5.74
N CYS A 339 -13.29 6.49 4.48
CA CYS A 339 -12.25 5.70 3.81
C CYS A 339 -11.43 6.64 2.89
N ALA A 340 -10.17 6.89 3.24
CA ALA A 340 -9.27 7.79 2.51
C ALA A 340 -8.18 7.01 1.77
N TYR A 341 -8.37 6.83 0.47
CA TYR A 341 -7.49 6.05 -0.42
C TYR A 341 -6.39 6.92 -1.03
N PHE A 342 -5.14 6.47 -0.97
CA PHE A 342 -4.06 7.12 -1.71
C PHE A 342 -4.18 6.82 -3.21
N VAL A 343 -4.13 7.85 -4.05
CA VAL A 343 -3.95 7.68 -5.51
C VAL A 343 -2.50 7.31 -5.84
N GLU A 344 -1.55 7.77 -5.02
CA GLU A 344 -0.13 7.41 -5.11
C GLU A 344 0.18 6.13 -4.33
N ARG A 345 1.29 5.46 -4.67
CA ARG A 345 1.76 4.30 -3.91
C ARG A 345 2.50 4.75 -2.66
N VAL A 346 2.07 4.22 -1.51
CA VAL A 346 2.81 4.31 -0.24
C VAL A 346 3.68 3.05 -0.09
N PRO A 347 5.01 3.12 -0.24
CA PRO A 347 5.88 1.95 -0.13
C PRO A 347 6.13 1.58 1.34
N LEU A 348 5.73 0.38 1.74
CA LEU A 348 6.00 -0.16 3.09
C LEU A 348 6.92 -1.38 3.00
N CYS A 349 8.20 -1.20 3.35
CA CYS A 349 9.17 -2.28 3.45
C CYS A 349 9.19 -2.86 4.88
N LYS A 350 9.28 -4.19 5.02
CA LYS A 350 9.42 -4.82 6.36
C LYS A 350 10.79 -4.43 6.93
N GLY A 351 10.80 -3.93 8.17
CA GLY A 351 12.01 -3.64 8.94
C GLY A 351 12.73 -2.31 8.65
N ARG A 352 12.31 -1.52 7.65
CA ARG A 352 12.88 -0.18 7.38
C ARG A 352 11.96 0.68 6.53
N TRP A 353 12.09 1.99 6.62
CA TRP A 353 11.64 2.87 5.55
C TRP A 353 12.70 2.95 4.44
N ASP A 354 12.24 3.05 3.19
CA ASP A 354 13.07 3.09 1.98
C ASP A 354 12.49 4.20 1.08
N PRO A 355 13.10 5.40 1.01
CA PRO A 355 12.52 6.55 0.30
C PRO A 355 12.31 6.31 -1.19
N ASP A 356 13.22 5.55 -1.81
CA ASP A 356 13.16 5.11 -3.22
C ASP A 356 12.42 3.77 -3.40
N GLY A 357 11.83 3.25 -2.31
CA GLY A 357 11.13 1.98 -2.28
C GLY A 357 9.88 1.97 -3.15
N SER A 358 9.54 0.79 -3.67
CA SER A 358 8.28 0.54 -4.37
C SER A 358 7.66 -0.75 -3.85
N THR A 359 6.34 -0.75 -3.62
CA THR A 359 5.60 -1.95 -3.20
C THR A 359 4.26 -2.05 -3.92
N ALA A 360 3.85 -3.27 -4.27
CA ALA A 360 2.61 -3.54 -4.98
C ALA A 360 1.33 -3.39 -4.13
N THR A 361 1.45 -3.32 -2.81
CA THR A 361 0.31 -3.18 -1.90
C THR A 361 -0.24 -1.76 -1.94
N ALA A 362 -1.57 -1.61 -1.97
CA ALA A 362 -2.23 -0.32 -1.79
C ALA A 362 -2.63 -0.16 -0.32
N TYR A 363 -2.54 1.07 0.19
CA TYR A 363 -2.91 1.41 1.56
C TYR A 363 -3.91 2.57 1.58
N CYS A 364 -4.63 2.72 2.68
CA CYS A 364 -5.59 3.79 2.95
C CYS A 364 -5.58 4.14 4.44
N TRP A 365 -6.04 5.35 4.75
CA TRP A 365 -6.48 5.67 6.11
C TRP A 365 -7.96 5.28 6.25
N LEU A 366 -8.28 4.42 7.21
CA LEU A 366 -9.64 4.29 7.72
C LEU A 366 -9.79 5.17 8.95
N VAL A 367 -10.75 6.08 8.94
CA VAL A 367 -10.93 7.07 10.00
C VAL A 367 -12.35 7.01 10.57
N TRP A 368 -12.43 6.96 11.89
CA TRP A 368 -13.65 7.09 12.68
C TRP A 368 -13.58 8.37 13.51
N VAL A 369 -14.67 9.12 13.57
CA VAL A 369 -14.86 10.27 14.44
C VAL A 369 -16.13 10.04 15.24
N ALA A 370 -16.10 10.19 16.56
CA ALA A 370 -17.26 9.96 17.41
C ALA A 370 -18.45 10.84 16.99
N GLY A 371 -19.62 10.22 16.79
CA GLY A 371 -20.82 10.88 16.28
C GLY A 371 -20.80 11.22 14.78
N GLY A 372 -19.72 10.94 14.05
CA GLY A 372 -19.60 11.19 12.62
C GLY A 372 -20.26 10.09 11.77
N SER A 373 -21.21 10.48 10.93
CA SER A 373 -21.82 9.59 9.92
C SER A 373 -20.85 9.23 8.80
N PRO A 374 -20.95 8.03 8.18
CA PRO A 374 -20.13 7.66 7.02
C PRO A 374 -20.27 8.65 5.86
N LEU A 375 -19.13 9.10 5.34
CA LEU A 375 -19.02 9.99 4.18
C LEU A 375 -18.63 9.21 2.90
N PRO A 376 -18.84 9.79 1.70
CA PRO A 376 -18.26 9.26 0.48
C PRO A 376 -16.72 9.11 0.60
N PRO A 377 -16.11 8.10 -0.04
CA PRO A 377 -14.67 7.93 -0.01
C PRO A 377 -13.89 9.16 -0.49
N LEU A 378 -12.76 9.42 0.16
CA LEU A 378 -11.81 10.43 -0.26
C LEU A 378 -10.69 9.76 -1.06
N TRP A 379 -10.44 10.26 -2.27
CA TRP A 379 -9.18 9.99 -2.98
C TRP A 379 -8.19 11.08 -2.62
N ILE A 380 -7.15 10.72 -1.86
CA ILE A 380 -6.05 11.61 -1.54
C ILE A 380 -5.30 11.88 -2.87
N PRO A 381 -5.27 13.14 -3.35
CA PRO A 381 -4.91 13.46 -4.73
C PRO A 381 -3.42 13.19 -5.02
N PRO A 382 -2.99 13.05 -6.29
CA PRO A 382 -1.58 12.89 -6.63
C PRO A 382 -0.71 14.08 -6.18
N GLY A 383 0.61 13.88 -6.15
CA GLY A 383 1.61 14.85 -5.70
C GLY A 383 1.87 14.86 -4.19
N GLN A 384 1.23 14.01 -3.36
CA GLN A 384 1.42 14.05 -1.91
C GLN A 384 2.85 13.75 -1.51
N CYS A 385 3.44 12.70 -2.09
CA CYS A 385 4.81 12.30 -1.78
C CYS A 385 5.79 13.45 -2.08
N ALA A 386 5.65 14.08 -3.25
CA ALA A 386 6.50 15.21 -3.67
C ALA A 386 6.29 16.48 -2.83
N THR A 387 5.05 16.79 -2.42
CA THR A 387 4.74 18.01 -1.63
C THR A 387 5.04 17.84 -0.13
N ARG A 388 4.93 16.63 0.42
CA ARG A 388 4.97 16.38 1.88
C ARG A 388 6.22 15.66 2.38
N THR A 389 7.08 15.17 1.50
CA THR A 389 8.43 14.75 1.88
C THR A 389 9.27 15.99 2.14
N ARG A 390 9.85 16.12 3.34
CA ARG A 390 10.74 17.22 3.70
C ARG A 390 12.18 16.88 3.32
N PRO A 391 13.05 17.87 3.03
CA PRO A 391 14.43 17.63 2.63
C PRO A 391 15.25 16.80 3.64
N ASP A 392 14.91 16.92 4.93
CA ASP A 392 15.59 16.22 6.02
C ASP A 392 14.97 14.86 6.38
N ASP A 393 13.82 14.48 5.80
CA ASP A 393 13.15 13.22 6.16
C ASP A 393 14.05 12.01 5.92
N ALA A 394 14.72 11.95 4.77
CA ALA A 394 15.61 10.85 4.41
C ALA A 394 16.75 10.71 5.43
N GLU A 395 17.36 11.80 5.89
CA GLU A 395 18.39 11.77 6.92
C GLU A 395 17.82 11.36 8.29
N HIS A 396 16.57 11.72 8.58
CA HIS A 396 15.95 11.58 9.88
C HIS A 396 15.36 10.19 10.13
N PHE A 397 14.56 9.70 9.19
CA PHE A 397 13.75 8.48 9.32
C PHE A 397 14.39 7.23 8.70
N THR A 398 15.54 7.34 8.01
CA THR A 398 16.36 6.15 7.66
C THR A 398 17.40 5.79 8.72
N ARG A 399 17.48 6.58 9.80
CA ARG A 399 18.26 6.23 11.00
C ARG A 399 17.50 5.16 11.78
N HIS A 400 18.23 4.16 12.25
CA HIS A 400 17.71 3.06 13.05
C HIS A 400 18.27 3.14 14.47
N PRO A 401 17.48 3.51 15.49
CA PRO A 401 16.09 4.01 15.44
C PRO A 401 15.99 5.48 15.00
N VAL A 402 14.77 5.97 14.72
CA VAL A 402 14.52 7.36 14.34
C VAL A 402 14.98 8.29 15.47
N ALA A 403 15.83 9.27 15.12
CA ALA A 403 16.41 10.19 16.08
C ALA A 403 15.49 11.40 16.29
N ARG A 404 14.88 11.56 17.47
CA ARG A 404 13.99 12.69 17.80
C ARG A 404 14.59 14.05 17.36
N ARG A 405 13.80 14.90 16.69
CA ARG A 405 14.24 16.27 16.36
C ARG A 405 14.58 17.02 17.65
N SER A 406 15.80 17.53 17.77
CA SER A 406 16.13 18.50 18.81
C SER A 406 15.37 19.79 18.50
N ILE A 407 14.43 20.15 19.37
CA ILE A 407 13.84 21.50 19.34
C ILE A 407 14.92 22.45 19.85
N SER A 408 15.76 22.93 18.95
CA SER A 408 16.59 24.12 19.18
C SER A 408 15.65 25.32 19.29
N LEU A 409 15.28 25.67 20.52
CA LEU A 409 14.77 27.00 20.87
C LEU A 409 15.94 28.01 20.90
N ASP A 410 16.77 27.99 19.85
CA ASP A 410 17.94 28.85 19.71
C ASP A 410 17.53 30.19 19.09
N GLY A 411 16.69 30.90 19.83
CA GLY A 411 16.19 32.24 19.55
C GLY A 411 15.33 32.71 20.73
N PRO A 412 15.62 33.87 21.35
CA PRO A 412 14.81 34.35 22.48
C PRO A 412 13.41 34.76 21.97
N VAL A 413 12.40 33.98 22.35
CA VAL A 413 10.99 34.31 22.09
C VAL A 413 10.48 35.24 23.19
N ASP A 414 9.83 36.35 22.81
CA ASP A 414 9.13 37.19 23.78
C ASP A 414 7.86 36.48 24.26
N LEU A 415 7.87 36.04 25.51
CA LEU A 415 6.78 35.29 26.15
C LEU A 415 5.50 36.12 26.36
N THR A 416 5.50 37.42 26.06
CA THR A 416 4.31 38.28 26.14
C THR A 416 3.59 38.48 24.81
N THR A 417 4.27 38.29 23.67
CA THR A 417 3.73 38.54 22.32
C THR A 417 3.77 37.30 21.41
N GLY A 418 4.69 36.37 21.65
CA GLY A 418 4.81 35.12 20.86
C GLY A 418 5.47 35.29 19.48
N GLU A 419 6.02 36.47 19.18
CA GLU A 419 6.77 36.71 17.95
C GLU A 419 8.25 36.31 18.09
N ILE A 420 8.87 35.93 16.96
CA ILE A 420 10.29 35.57 16.90
C ILE A 420 11.11 36.84 16.78
N ILE A 421 12.01 37.09 17.73
CA ILE A 421 12.98 38.18 17.66
C ILE A 421 14.09 37.79 16.67
N GLU A 422 14.14 38.42 15.49
CA GLU A 422 15.28 38.24 14.59
C GLU A 422 16.56 38.86 15.18
N PRO A 423 17.72 38.19 15.04
CA PRO A 423 18.98 38.71 15.57
C PRO A 423 19.45 39.92 14.73
N GLU A 424 19.86 41.00 15.41
CA GLU A 424 20.46 42.15 14.74
C GLU A 424 21.75 41.74 14.00
N GLY A 425 21.67 41.64 12.68
CA GLY A 425 22.80 41.23 11.86
C GLY A 425 23.96 42.22 11.91
N GLU A 426 25.17 41.72 12.19
CA GLU A 426 26.42 42.47 12.08
C GLU A 426 26.56 43.06 10.67
N ARG A 427 26.34 44.37 10.52
CA ARG A 427 26.61 45.06 9.25
C ARG A 427 28.11 45.25 9.08
N GLY A 428 28.73 44.28 8.41
CA GLY A 428 30.08 44.40 7.86
C GLY A 428 30.20 45.69 7.03
N GLY A 429 31.20 46.50 7.33
CA GLY A 429 31.33 47.84 6.76
C GLY A 429 31.66 47.85 5.27
N ALA A 430 30.97 48.70 4.51
CA ALA A 430 31.39 49.16 3.19
C ALA A 430 31.74 50.65 3.26
N VAL A 431 32.91 51.01 2.75
CA VAL A 431 33.47 52.37 2.83
C VAL A 431 32.93 53.24 1.69
N SER A 432 32.23 54.32 2.00
CA SER A 432 32.15 55.50 1.12
C SER A 432 31.83 56.79 1.89
N ALA A 433 32.44 57.89 1.44
CA ALA A 433 32.56 59.15 2.17
C ALA A 433 31.29 60.01 2.24
N GLY A 434 31.17 60.82 3.31
CA GLY A 434 30.55 62.15 3.24
C GLY A 434 29.65 62.58 4.42
N GLY A 435 29.94 63.74 5.02
CA GLY A 435 28.89 64.64 5.55
C GLY A 435 28.55 64.64 7.06
N SER A 436 29.38 65.34 7.86
CA SER A 436 28.98 66.34 8.88
C SER A 436 27.81 66.14 9.88
N ALA A 437 28.17 66.30 11.17
CA ALA A 437 27.56 67.16 12.21
C ALA A 437 26.39 66.69 13.12
N GLY A 438 26.46 67.11 14.40
CA GLY A 438 25.39 67.10 15.43
C GLY A 438 25.24 65.78 16.21
N ALA A 439 25.58 65.60 17.50
CA ALA A 439 25.53 66.39 18.75
C ALA A 439 24.27 66.18 19.63
N ASP A 440 24.54 65.87 20.91
CA ASP A 440 23.74 66.05 22.15
C ASP A 440 22.53 65.16 22.55
N GLY A 441 22.45 64.98 23.89
CA GLY A 441 21.27 64.56 24.67
C GLY A 441 21.11 63.04 24.83
N GLY A 442 21.00 62.41 26.02
CA GLY A 442 20.59 62.91 27.34
C GLY A 442 19.28 62.22 27.75
N ALA A 443 19.30 61.01 28.33
CA ALA A 443 19.40 60.73 29.77
C ALA A 443 18.04 60.68 30.53
N ARG A 444 17.91 59.68 31.43
CA ARG A 444 16.90 59.47 32.50
C ARG A 444 15.50 58.98 32.08
N GLN A 445 14.66 58.39 32.96
CA GLN A 445 14.80 57.45 34.11
C GLN A 445 13.37 57.20 34.68
N ALA A 446 13.11 56.08 35.37
CA ALA A 446 11.95 55.87 36.28
C ALA A 446 10.52 55.82 35.63
N THR A 447 9.46 55.18 36.18
CA THR A 447 9.28 54.25 37.32
C THR A 447 8.00 53.42 37.20
N ALA A 448 8.10 52.18 37.69
CA ALA A 448 7.12 51.23 38.22
C ALA A 448 5.79 51.71 38.87
N ALA A 449 4.75 50.81 38.81
CA ALA A 449 3.94 50.25 39.93
C ALA A 449 2.38 50.23 39.76
N GLY A 450 1.73 49.17 40.31
CA GLY A 450 0.26 49.01 40.51
C GLY A 450 -0.43 48.15 39.42
N VAL A 451 -0.93 46.91 39.60
CA VAL A 451 -1.70 46.17 40.65
C VAL A 451 -3.25 46.34 40.55
N MET A 452 -3.91 45.18 40.45
CA MET A 452 -5.33 44.77 40.26
C MET A 452 -6.29 45.22 41.42
N PRO A 453 -7.65 44.94 41.47
CA PRO A 453 -8.42 43.86 40.79
C PRO A 453 -9.96 44.01 40.48
N ALA A 454 -10.49 42.98 39.76
CA ALA A 454 -11.77 42.24 39.91
C ALA A 454 -13.21 42.83 39.78
N GLY A 455 -14.13 41.96 39.33
CA GLY A 455 -15.62 42.08 39.33
C GLY A 455 -16.24 42.40 37.95
N GLU A 456 -17.43 41.93 37.53
CA GLU A 456 -18.43 40.96 38.07
C GLU A 456 -19.44 40.61 36.93
N ALA A 457 -20.39 39.66 37.11
CA ALA A 457 -21.34 39.21 36.07
C ALA A 457 -22.83 39.14 36.52
N PRO A 458 -23.78 39.46 35.61
CA PRO A 458 -25.19 38.95 35.61
C PRO A 458 -25.66 38.53 34.17
N SER A 459 -26.76 37.79 33.91
CA SER A 459 -27.72 37.00 34.72
C SER A 459 -28.29 35.80 33.89
N ALA A 460 -29.60 35.54 33.81
CA ALA A 460 -30.20 34.37 33.11
C ALA A 460 -31.63 34.55 32.56
N GLY A 461 -32.01 33.69 31.58
CA GLY A 461 -33.39 33.28 31.22
C GLY A 461 -33.99 33.83 29.90
N PRO A 462 -35.06 33.23 29.33
CA PRO A 462 -35.76 31.98 29.72
C PRO A 462 -35.93 30.93 28.58
N GLU A 463 -36.59 29.81 28.89
CA GLU A 463 -36.89 28.68 27.99
C GLU A 463 -38.04 28.95 26.98
N ALA A 464 -38.10 28.16 25.89
CA ALA A 464 -39.27 28.08 25.02
C ALA A 464 -39.57 26.62 24.58
N VAL A 465 -40.80 26.17 24.84
CA VAL A 465 -41.31 24.82 24.51
C VAL A 465 -42.19 24.87 23.26
N VAL A 466 -41.86 24.14 22.18
CA VAL A 466 -42.84 23.77 21.13
C VAL A 466 -42.63 22.34 20.60
N ARG A 467 -43.60 21.50 20.95
CA ARG A 467 -44.25 20.38 20.22
C ARG A 467 -43.61 19.88 18.90
N GLY A 468 -43.49 18.56 18.79
CA GLY A 468 -43.18 17.88 17.53
C GLY A 468 -44.37 17.74 16.58
N ALA A 469 -44.08 17.31 15.35
CA ALA A 469 -45.05 16.84 14.36
C ALA A 469 -44.46 15.65 13.57
N THR A 470 -45.23 14.58 13.46
CA THR A 470 -44.93 13.42 12.61
C THR A 470 -45.06 13.79 11.13
N VAL A 471 -44.10 13.40 10.29
CA VAL A 471 -44.22 13.50 8.83
C VAL A 471 -44.65 12.16 8.26
N SER A 472 -45.82 12.12 7.64
CA SER A 472 -46.34 11.01 6.85
C SER A 472 -47.07 11.57 5.63
N GLY A 473 -46.72 11.09 4.43
CA GLY A 473 -47.12 11.70 3.15
C GLY A 473 -46.29 12.94 2.81
N LEU A 474 -46.06 13.27 1.53
CA LEU A 474 -46.77 12.81 0.32
C LEU A 474 -45.81 12.62 -0.86
N LEU A 475 -46.17 11.73 -1.77
CA LEU A 475 -45.56 11.63 -3.11
C LEU A 475 -46.09 12.74 -4.03
N ASP A 476 -45.32 12.96 -5.11
CA ASP A 476 -45.72 13.57 -6.39
C ASP A 476 -45.77 15.12 -6.49
N ARG A 477 -44.79 15.69 -7.22
CA ARG A 477 -45.04 16.42 -8.49
C ARG A 477 -43.78 16.83 -9.27
N SER A 478 -43.73 16.31 -10.50
CA SER A 478 -43.11 16.80 -11.75
C SER A 478 -42.37 18.16 -11.85
N ALA A 479 -41.28 18.13 -12.65
CA ALA A 479 -40.61 19.22 -13.39
C ALA A 479 -39.81 20.25 -12.54
N THR A 480 -38.68 20.80 -13.00
CA THR A 480 -38.19 21.01 -14.38
C THR A 480 -36.77 20.52 -14.67
N ASP A 481 -36.50 20.32 -15.96
CA ASP A 481 -35.18 20.10 -16.56
C ASP A 481 -34.42 21.43 -16.67
N ASP A 482 -33.16 21.47 -16.25
CA ASP A 482 -32.22 22.57 -16.53
C ASP A 482 -30.76 22.09 -16.37
N GLY A 483 -30.16 21.67 -17.50
CA GLY A 483 -28.75 21.90 -17.81
C GLY A 483 -27.67 21.19 -16.98
N LEU A 484 -27.42 19.90 -17.26
CA LEU A 484 -26.08 19.30 -17.10
C LEU A 484 -25.66 18.59 -18.38
N ASP A 485 -24.54 19.05 -18.95
CA ASP A 485 -24.01 18.61 -20.23
C ASP A 485 -23.30 17.25 -20.08
N ILE A 486 -23.83 16.20 -20.73
CA ILE A 486 -23.30 14.82 -20.63
C ILE A 486 -22.51 14.49 -21.90
N PRO A 487 -21.21 14.16 -21.81
CA PRO A 487 -20.37 13.88 -22.98
C PRO A 487 -20.88 12.74 -23.88
N ASP A 488 -20.82 12.96 -25.20
CA ASP A 488 -21.46 12.12 -26.23
C ASP A 488 -21.08 10.62 -26.26
N PHE A 489 -19.98 10.21 -25.60
CA PHE A 489 -19.55 8.81 -25.64
C PHE A 489 -20.49 7.84 -24.88
N LEU A 490 -21.40 8.35 -24.05
CA LEU A 490 -22.42 7.55 -23.37
C LEU A 490 -23.67 7.25 -24.23
N ARG A 491 -23.79 7.85 -25.43
CA ARG A 491 -24.90 7.61 -26.36
C ARG A 491 -24.56 6.53 -27.39
N ARG A 492 -24.55 5.25 -26.97
CA ARG A 492 -24.69 4.13 -27.92
C ARG A 492 -25.86 3.20 -27.56
N SER A 493 -26.78 3.14 -28.51
CA SER A 493 -28.08 2.50 -28.48
C SER A 493 -28.04 0.99 -28.28
N VAL A 494 -28.87 0.48 -27.37
CA VAL A 494 -29.44 -0.87 -27.47
C VAL A 494 -30.65 -0.76 -28.41
N SER A 495 -30.49 -1.19 -29.67
CA SER A 495 -31.58 -1.27 -30.65
C SER A 495 -32.19 -2.66 -30.61
N SER A 496 -33.33 -2.79 -29.94
CA SER A 496 -34.17 -4.00 -29.97
C SER A 496 -35.09 -3.98 -31.20
N GLU A 497 -34.84 -4.84 -32.18
CA GLU A 497 -35.83 -5.16 -33.22
C GLU A 497 -36.70 -6.37 -32.81
N PRO A 498 -38.01 -6.38 -33.16
CA PRO A 498 -38.93 -7.45 -32.79
C PRO A 498 -38.85 -8.65 -33.75
N VAL A 499 -38.88 -9.86 -33.21
CA VAL A 499 -39.02 -11.10 -34.00
C VAL A 499 -40.44 -11.21 -34.56
N GLY A 500 -40.60 -10.93 -35.85
CA GLY A 500 -41.83 -11.17 -36.61
C GLY A 500 -41.95 -12.61 -37.12
N GLY A 501 -43.19 -13.11 -37.23
CA GLY A 501 -43.49 -14.49 -37.65
C GLY A 501 -43.12 -14.80 -39.11
N GLY A 502 -42.80 -16.06 -39.38
CA GLY A 502 -42.19 -16.49 -40.65
C GLY A 502 -43.16 -16.97 -41.74
N ARG A 503 -42.55 -17.42 -42.84
CA ARG A 503 -43.03 -18.44 -43.78
C ARG A 503 -41.83 -19.10 -44.45
#